data_AF-A0A195FKE9-F1
#
_entry.id   AF-A0A195FKE9-F1
#
_cell.length_a   1.000
_cell.length_b   1.000
_cell.length_c   1.000
_cell.angle_alpha   90.00
_cell.angle_beta   90.00
_cell.angle_gamma   90.00
#
_symmetry.space_group_name_H-M   'P 1'
#
loop_
_entity.id
_entity.type
_entity.pdbx_description
1 polymer ?
#
loop_
_entity_poly.entity_id
_entity_poly.type
_entity_poly.pdbx_seq_one_letter_code
_entity_poly.pdbx_strand_id
1 'polypeptide(L)'
;MLLYVHKKKWKLTKVLLKFLDVILIEDLYLNPLCELCYEVSYAFTEFYDKYYCLEKNQSGEIVKINMRRLLFMEVTMFILEKCFTLLDLKPVAQI
;
A
#
# COMPACT_ATOMS: atom_id res chain seq x y z
N MET A 1 13.47 16.62 10.38
CA MET A 1 12.28 16.56 9.50
C MET A 1 12.39 15.53 8.37
N LEU A 2 13.54 15.42 7.66
CA LEU A 2 13.74 14.42 6.58
C LEU A 2 13.80 12.94 7.05
N LEU A 3 14.27 12.68 8.28
CA LEU A 3 14.33 11.33 8.87
C LEU A 3 12.94 10.68 9.07
N TYR A 4 11.95 11.45 9.54
CA TYR A 4 10.60 10.95 9.76
C TYR A 4 9.90 10.62 8.44
N VAL A 5 10.22 11.41 7.40
CA VAL A 5 9.74 11.20 6.05
C VAL A 5 10.24 9.86 5.50
N HIS A 6 11.50 9.55 5.72
CA HIS A 6 12.06 8.25 5.35
C HIS A 6 11.41 7.10 6.16
N LYS A 7 11.08 7.32 7.44
CA LYS A 7 10.56 6.28 8.34
C LYS A 7 9.22 5.68 7.86
N LYS A 8 8.28 6.52 7.42
CA LYS A 8 6.95 6.05 6.97
C LYS A 8 7.01 5.31 5.62
N LYS A 9 7.75 5.86 4.66
CA LYS A 9 8.03 5.19 3.39
C LYS A 9 8.70 3.82 3.62
N TRP A 10 9.69 3.79 4.51
CA TRP A 10 10.40 2.56 4.88
C TRP A 10 9.50 1.55 5.60
N LYS A 11 8.57 2.01 6.44
CA LYS A 11 7.56 1.16 7.07
C LYS A 11 6.70 0.48 6.01
N LEU A 12 6.16 1.24 5.04
CA LEU A 12 5.37 0.68 3.96
C LEU A 12 6.17 -0.35 3.15
N THR A 13 7.41 -0.03 2.75
CA THR A 13 8.28 -0.99 2.04
C THR A 13 8.49 -2.29 2.82
N LYS A 14 8.76 -2.19 4.13
CA LYS A 14 8.94 -3.37 4.98
C LYS A 14 7.69 -4.24 5.04
N VAL A 15 6.52 -3.64 5.22
CA VAL A 15 5.25 -4.37 5.27
C VAL A 15 4.95 -5.03 3.93
N LEU A 16 5.19 -4.36 2.81
CA LEU A 16 5.00 -4.95 1.48
C LEU A 16 5.91 -6.16 1.24
N LEU A 17 7.15 -6.15 1.75
CA LEU A 17 8.07 -7.27 1.63
C LEU A 17 7.65 -8.49 2.46
N LYS A 18 6.91 -8.30 3.56
CA LYS A 18 6.35 -9.42 4.36
C LYS A 18 5.39 -10.31 3.57
N PHE A 19 4.88 -9.84 2.43
CA PHE A 19 4.03 -10.64 1.55
C PHE A 19 4.69 -11.98 1.19
N LEU A 20 5.98 -11.97 0.86
CA LEU A 20 6.71 -13.19 0.53
C LEU A 20 6.79 -14.13 1.71
N ASP A 21 7.04 -13.61 2.92
CA ASP A 21 7.12 -14.42 4.13
C ASP A 21 5.77 -15.09 4.44
N VAL A 22 4.66 -14.37 4.26
CA VAL A 22 3.30 -14.87 4.55
C VAL A 22 2.85 -15.95 3.56
N ILE A 23 3.14 -15.80 2.26
CA ILE A 23 2.71 -16.79 1.26
C ILE A 23 3.55 -18.08 1.27
N LEU A 24 4.75 -18.03 1.86
CA LEU A 24 5.66 -19.19 1.94
C LEU A 24 5.39 -20.06 3.18
N ILE A 25 4.42 -19.69 4.03
CA ILE A 25 4.03 -20.50 5.19
C ILE A 25 3.32 -21.76 4.70
N GLU A 26 3.87 -22.93 5.04
CA GLU A 26 3.35 -24.24 4.62
C GLU A 26 2.00 -24.59 5.27
N ASP A 27 1.65 -23.95 6.39
CA ASP A 27 0.51 -24.31 7.23
C ASP A 27 -0.87 -23.82 6.73
N LEU A 28 -0.97 -23.21 5.54
CA LEU A 28 -2.23 -22.78 4.89
C LEU A 28 -3.19 -21.92 5.74
N TYR A 29 -2.75 -21.37 6.87
CA TYR A 29 -3.58 -20.47 7.67
C TYR A 29 -3.82 -19.16 6.91
N LEU A 30 -5.09 -18.81 6.69
CA LEU A 30 -5.49 -17.58 6.00
C LEU A 30 -5.41 -16.34 6.90
N ASN A 31 -5.41 -16.51 8.22
CA ASN A 31 -5.39 -15.39 9.17
C ASN A 31 -4.16 -14.46 9.00
N PRO A 32 -2.92 -14.98 8.87
CA PRO A 32 -1.74 -14.15 8.54
C PRO A 32 -1.90 -13.32 7.25
N LEU A 33 -2.61 -13.83 6.25
CA LEU A 33 -2.86 -13.11 5.00
C LEU A 33 -3.86 -11.95 5.21
N CYS A 34 -4.88 -12.16 6.03
CA CYS A 34 -5.81 -11.11 6.45
C CYS A 34 -5.11 -10.03 7.30
N GLU A 35 -4.28 -10.44 8.25
CA GLU A 35 -3.47 -9.53 9.08
C GLU A 35 -2.52 -8.70 8.21
N LEU A 36 -1.88 -9.31 7.21
CA LEU A 36 -1.05 -8.61 6.24
C LEU A 36 -1.86 -7.56 5.47
N CYS A 37 -3.06 -7.88 4.99
CA CYS A 37 -3.91 -6.91 4.30
C CYS A 37 -4.16 -5.67 5.18
N TYR A 38 -4.51 -5.90 6.46
CA TYR A 38 -4.73 -4.82 7.42
C TYR A 38 -3.46 -3.99 7.67
N GLU A 39 -2.32 -4.64 7.88
CA GLU A 39 -1.04 -3.96 8.07
C GLU A 39 -0.65 -3.11 6.85
N VAL A 40 -0.83 -3.64 5.64
CA VAL A 40 -0.56 -2.94 4.37
C VAL A 40 -1.47 -1.71 4.28
N SER A 41 -2.77 -1.85 4.51
CA SER A 41 -3.72 -0.74 4.48
C SER A 41 -3.36 0.34 5.50
N TYR A 42 -3.03 -0.05 6.74
CA TYR A 42 -2.64 0.90 7.78
C TYR A 42 -1.34 1.65 7.43
N ALA A 43 -0.31 0.93 7.00
CA ALA A 43 0.97 1.53 6.60
C ALA A 43 0.82 2.43 5.38
N PHE A 44 -0.06 2.07 4.44
CA PHE A 44 -0.38 2.87 3.27
C PHE A 44 -1.12 4.16 3.64
N THR A 45 -2.12 4.12 4.53
CA THR A 45 -2.80 5.32 5.01
C THR A 45 -1.81 6.29 5.66
N GLU A 46 -0.92 5.79 6.53
CA GLU A 46 0.11 6.62 7.15
C GLU A 46 1.06 7.26 6.13
N PHE A 47 1.36 6.56 5.03
CA PHE A 47 2.14 7.05 3.91
C PHE A 47 1.36 8.11 3.13
N TYR A 48 0.14 7.82 2.70
CA TYR A 48 -0.65 8.67 1.81
C TYR A 48 -0.95 10.04 2.46
N ASP A 49 -1.25 10.09 3.76
CA ASP A 49 -1.47 11.32 4.53
C ASP A 49 -0.29 12.32 4.46
N LYS A 50 0.92 11.83 4.17
CA LYS A 50 2.13 12.65 4.08
C LYS A 50 2.66 12.80 2.65
N TYR A 51 2.24 11.95 1.72
CA TYR A 51 2.81 11.87 0.37
C TYR A 51 1.73 11.91 -0.70
N TYR A 52 1.07 13.07 -0.83
CA TYR A 52 0.20 13.32 -1.98
C TYR A 52 0.95 13.06 -3.29
N CYS A 53 0.35 12.24 -4.15
CA CYS A 53 0.89 11.90 -5.47
C CYS A 53 0.57 12.97 -6.51
N LEU A 54 -0.49 13.75 -6.26
CA LEU A 54 -0.97 14.83 -7.11
C LEU A 54 -0.94 16.12 -6.30
N GLU A 55 -0.34 17.17 -6.86
CA GLU A 55 -0.51 18.53 -6.35
C GLU A 55 -1.52 19.24 -7.26
N LYS A 56 -2.55 19.84 -6.65
CA LYS A 56 -3.59 20.59 -7.36
C LYS A 56 -3.49 22.08 -7.04
N ASN A 57 -3.81 22.94 -7.99
CA ASN A 57 -3.97 24.38 -7.74
C ASN A 57 -5.31 24.67 -7.03
N GLN A 58 -5.55 25.95 -6.72
CA GLN A 58 -6.80 26.39 -6.09
C GLN A 58 -8.05 26.11 -6.95
N SER A 59 -7.89 26.08 -8.28
CA SER A 59 -8.97 25.71 -9.23
C SER A 59 -9.22 24.20 -9.31
N GLY A 60 -8.42 23.37 -8.64
CA GLY A 60 -8.53 21.91 -8.66
C GLY A 60 -7.79 21.22 -9.80
N GLU A 61 -7.07 21.96 -10.64
CA GLU A 61 -6.30 21.42 -11.76
C GLU A 61 -5.01 20.77 -11.26
N ILE A 62 -4.64 19.62 -11.84
CA ILE A 62 -3.41 18.91 -11.49
C ILE A 62 -2.22 19.69 -12.05
N VAL A 63 -1.41 20.26 -11.18
CA VAL A 63 -0.20 21.01 -11.56
C VAL A 63 1.05 20.14 -11.54
N LYS A 64 1.02 19.01 -10.80
CA LYS A 64 2.18 18.13 -10.69
C LYS A 64 1.79 16.71 -10.30
N ILE A 65 2.48 15.75 -10.92
CA ILE A 65 2.37 14.33 -10.63
C ILE A 65 3.72 13.83 -10.12
N ASN A 66 3.73 13.24 -8.92
CA ASN A 66 4.93 12.63 -8.36
C ASN A 66 4.99 11.15 -8.70
N MET A 67 5.59 10.82 -9.85
CA MET A 67 5.69 9.44 -10.35
C MET A 67 6.34 8.48 -9.35
N ARG A 68 7.34 8.92 -8.58
CA ARG A 68 7.99 8.08 -7.57
C ARG A 68 7.04 7.68 -6.46
N ARG A 69 6.08 8.53 -6.09
CA ARG A 69 5.05 8.21 -5.07
C ARG A 69 3.93 7.36 -5.67
N LEU A 70 3.59 7.61 -6.94
CA LEU A 70 2.61 6.81 -7.67
C LEU A 70 3.02 5.32 -7.73
N LEU A 71 4.31 5.05 -7.97
CA LEU A 71 4.88 3.70 -7.91
C LEU A 71 4.62 2.97 -6.58
N PHE A 72 4.64 3.69 -5.45
CA PHE A 72 4.28 3.08 -4.16
C PHE A 72 2.80 2.68 -4.10
N MET A 73 1.91 3.49 -4.69
CA MET A 73 0.49 3.13 -4.79
C MET A 73 0.28 1.90 -5.68
N GLU A 74 0.96 1.84 -6.82
CA GLU A 74 0.87 0.71 -7.75
C GLU A 74 1.35 -0.60 -7.10
N VAL A 75 2.50 -0.58 -6.41
CA VAL A 75 3.00 -1.76 -5.71
C VAL A 75 2.07 -2.16 -4.56
N THR A 76 1.54 -1.21 -3.80
CA THR A 76 0.57 -1.50 -2.74
C THR A 76 -0.71 -2.12 -3.31
N MET A 77 -1.25 -1.58 -4.39
CA MET A 77 -2.42 -2.12 -5.10
C MET A 77 -2.15 -3.56 -5.54
N PHE A 78 -1.03 -3.80 -6.22
CA PHE A 78 -0.65 -5.12 -6.71
C PHE A 78 -0.59 -6.16 -5.59
N ILE A 79 0.03 -5.82 -4.45
CA ILE A 79 0.11 -6.74 -3.30
C ILE A 79 -1.28 -7.04 -2.74
N LEU A 80 -2.13 -6.02 -2.55
CA LEU A 80 -3.51 -6.23 -2.06
C LEU A 80 -4.36 -7.06 -3.02
N GLU A 81 -4.23 -6.84 -4.33
CA GLU A 81 -4.90 -7.66 -5.34
C GLU A 81 -4.48 -9.12 -5.28
N LYS A 82 -3.18 -9.39 -5.04
CA LYS A 82 -2.69 -10.76 -4.84
C LYS A 82 -3.25 -11.37 -3.56
N CYS A 83 -3.26 -10.64 -2.45
CA CYS A 83 -3.87 -11.11 -1.22
C CYS A 83 -5.36 -11.41 -1.41
N PHE A 84 -6.11 -10.54 -2.08
CA PHE A 84 -7.54 -10.75 -2.36
C PHE A 84 -7.77 -11.95 -3.27
N THR A 85 -6.95 -12.14 -4.30
CA THR A 85 -7.01 -13.33 -5.15
C THR A 85 -6.83 -14.61 -4.34
N LEU A 86 -5.87 -14.62 -3.40
CA LEU A 86 -5.62 -15.77 -2.52
C LEU A 86 -6.75 -16.00 -1.48
N LEU A 87 -7.45 -14.94 -1.09
CA LEU A 87 -8.61 -14.99 -0.18
C LEU A 87 -9.94 -15.22 -0.92
N ASP A 88 -9.93 -15.37 -2.24
CA ASP A 88 -11.11 -15.45 -3.10
C ASP A 88 -12.06 -14.22 -2.96
N LEU A 89 -11.48 -13.04 -2.77
CA LEU A 89 -12.17 -11.77 -2.68
C LEU A 89 -12.08 -11.00 -4.00
N LYS A 90 -13.21 -10.46 -4.46
CA LYS A 90 -13.26 -9.59 -5.63
C LYS A 90 -13.18 -8.12 -5.19
N PRO A 91 -12.12 -7.37 -5.55
CA PRO A 91 -12.06 -5.94 -5.26
C PRO A 91 -13.16 -5.19 -6.02
N VAL A 92 -13.72 -4.18 -5.37
CA VAL A 92 -14.72 -3.28 -5.94
C VAL A 92 -14.06 -1.93 -6.21
N ALA A 93 -14.14 -1.44 -7.45
CA ALA A 93 -13.49 -0.20 -7.86
C ALA A 93 -14.25 1.07 -7.45
N GLN A 94 -15.55 0.96 -7.18
CA GLN A 94 -16.42 2.06 -6.76
C GLN A 94 -17.40 1.55 -5.70
N ILE A 95 -17.42 2.23 -4.55
CA ILE A 95 -18.38 2.00 -3.46
C ILE A 95 -19.62 2.86 -3.70
#